data_AF-A0A6J4RB14-F1
#
_entry.id   AF-A0A6J4RB14-F1
#
_cell.length_a   1.000
_cell.length_b   1.000
_cell.length_c   1.000
_cell.angle_alpha   90.00
_cell.angle_beta   90.00
_cell.angle_gamma   90.00
#
_symmetry.space_group_name_H-M   'P 1'
#
loop_
_entity.id
_entity.type
_entity.pdbx_description
1 polymer ?
#
loop_
_entity_poly.entity_id
_entity_poly.type
_entity_poly.pdbx_seq_one_letter_code
_entity_poly.pdbx_strand_id
1 'polypeptide(L)'
;MRTLPQTMIRVLAPFTPLFSERVWGHVQVLVAGAILAPGNRTVSSALRAMGLDQQKNFHRYHRLLSRAKCSSMEASRVLFGLLVEAFAPQGPLVVGIDETLERRKGKKIRAKGIYRDPVRSSHSHFVKTSGLRWICVTLLAEVPWAGRVWALPFSVCHGPLRTLRQRTR
;
A
#
# COMPACT_ATOMS: atom_id res chain seq x y z
N MET A 1 -6.55 -18.60 -18.92
CA MET A 1 -6.40 -17.58 -17.87
C MET A 1 -7.79 -17.17 -17.46
N ARG A 2 -8.13 -17.15 -16.16
CA ARG A 2 -9.40 -16.54 -15.73
C ARG A 2 -9.32 -15.05 -16.08
N THR A 3 -10.18 -14.60 -16.98
CA THR A 3 -10.37 -13.19 -17.27
C THR A 3 -10.93 -12.53 -16.02
N LEU A 4 -10.32 -11.43 -15.60
CA LEU A 4 -10.84 -10.66 -14.48
C LEU A 4 -12.21 -10.06 -14.87
N PRO A 5 -13.12 -9.84 -13.90
CA PRO A 5 -14.35 -9.12 -14.16
C PRO A 5 -14.08 -7.77 -14.83
N GLN A 6 -14.91 -7.40 -15.81
CA GLN A 6 -14.73 -6.17 -16.59
C GLN A 6 -14.66 -4.91 -15.70
N THR A 7 -15.41 -4.90 -14.60
CA THR A 7 -15.41 -3.82 -13.61
C THR A 7 -14.02 -3.63 -13.00
N MET A 8 -13.32 -4.73 -12.64
CA MET A 8 -11.95 -4.64 -12.12
C MET A 8 -10.98 -4.15 -13.18
N ILE A 9 -11.14 -4.59 -14.43
CA ILE A 9 -10.29 -4.14 -15.54
C ILE A 9 -10.44 -2.63 -15.73
N ARG A 10 -11.66 -2.10 -15.69
CA ARG A 10 -11.93 -0.65 -15.80
C ARG A 10 -11.28 0.15 -14.68
N VAL A 11 -11.40 -0.32 -13.43
CA VAL A 11 -10.77 0.35 -12.27
C VAL A 11 -9.24 0.34 -12.38
N LEU A 12 -8.65 -0.71 -12.95
CA LEU A 12 -7.20 -0.82 -13.12
C LEU A 12 -6.69 -0.13 -14.38
N ALA A 13 -7.51 0.08 -15.41
CA ALA A 13 -7.09 0.64 -16.70
C ALA A 13 -6.26 1.95 -16.59
N PRO A 14 -6.56 2.91 -15.70
CA PRO A 14 -5.75 4.12 -15.53
C PRO A 14 -4.29 3.87 -15.14
N PHE A 15 -3.98 2.71 -14.53
CA PHE A 15 -2.63 2.35 -14.12
C PHE A 15 -1.81 1.69 -15.24
N THR A 16 -2.43 1.36 -16.38
CA THR A 16 -1.76 0.69 -17.51
C THR A 16 -0.45 1.37 -17.94
N PRO A 17 -0.36 2.71 -18.06
CA PRO A 17 0.87 3.38 -18.50
C PRO A 17 2.07 3.20 -17.56
N LEU A 18 1.84 2.79 -16.31
CA LEU A 18 2.91 2.55 -15.32
C LEU A 18 3.63 1.22 -15.53
N PHE A 19 3.09 0.36 -16.39
CA PHE A 19 3.59 -0.98 -16.63
C PHE A 19 3.80 -1.24 -18.11
N SER A 20 4.75 -2.11 -18.44
CA SER A 20 4.84 -2.64 -19.80
C SER A 20 3.72 -3.63 -20.06
N GLU A 21 3.30 -3.74 -21.33
CA GLU A 21 2.24 -4.64 -21.78
C GLU A 21 2.46 -6.10 -21.31
N ARG A 22 3.71 -6.58 -21.37
CA ARG A 22 4.09 -7.94 -20.92
C ARG A 22 3.87 -8.17 -19.42
N VAL A 23 3.93 -7.11 -18.62
CA VAL A 23 3.82 -7.16 -17.16
C VAL A 23 2.38 -6.90 -16.72
N TRP A 24 1.61 -6.13 -17.49
CA TRP A 24 0.26 -5.70 -17.14
C TRP A 24 -0.69 -6.83 -16.74
N GLY A 25 -0.73 -7.92 -17.52
CA GLY A 25 -1.57 -9.08 -17.18
C GLY A 25 -1.18 -9.72 -15.84
N HIS A 26 0.09 -9.69 -15.46
CA HIS A 26 0.56 -10.19 -14.16
C HIS A 26 0.19 -9.24 -13.02
N VAL A 27 0.22 -7.91 -13.24
CA VAL A 27 -0.22 -6.90 -12.25
C VAL A 27 -1.69 -7.14 -11.89
N GLN A 28 -2.53 -7.25 -12.92
CA GLN A 28 -3.96 -7.49 -12.77
C GLN A 28 -4.25 -8.71 -11.90
N VAL A 29 -3.59 -9.84 -12.19
CA VAL A 29 -3.70 -11.07 -11.40
C VAL A 29 -3.23 -10.87 -9.95
N LEU A 30 -2.11 -10.19 -9.73
CA LEU A 30 -1.59 -9.97 -8.37
C LEU A 30 -2.47 -9.04 -7.54
N VAL A 31 -3.01 -7.97 -8.14
CA VAL A 31 -3.90 -7.05 -7.44
C VAL A 31 -5.20 -7.75 -7.07
N ALA A 32 -5.82 -8.46 -8.02
CA ALA A 32 -7.02 -9.24 -7.75
C ALA A 32 -6.78 -10.31 -6.67
N GLY A 33 -5.68 -11.06 -6.80
CA GLY A 33 -5.29 -12.08 -5.83
C GLY A 33 -5.02 -11.49 -4.44
N ALA A 34 -4.40 -10.32 -4.34
CA ALA A 34 -4.13 -9.68 -3.05
C ALA A 34 -5.39 -9.15 -2.36
N ILE A 35 -6.41 -8.74 -3.13
CA ILE A 35 -7.74 -8.36 -2.62
C ILE A 35 -8.49 -9.59 -2.10
N LEU A 36 -8.43 -10.70 -2.85
CA LEU A 36 -9.19 -11.92 -2.56
C LEU A 36 -8.50 -12.84 -1.53
N ALA A 37 -7.18 -12.75 -1.36
CA ALA A 37 -6.44 -13.65 -0.48
C ALA A 37 -6.79 -13.43 1.00
N PRO A 38 -7.26 -14.45 1.73
CA PRO A 38 -7.48 -14.36 3.16
C PRO A 38 -6.14 -14.36 3.92
N GLY A 39 -6.01 -13.50 4.92
CA GLY A 39 -4.84 -13.44 5.79
C GLY A 39 -3.64 -12.71 5.17
N ASN A 40 -2.50 -13.41 5.06
CA ASN A 40 -1.25 -12.79 4.62
C ASN A 40 -1.30 -12.44 3.13
N ARG A 41 -1.02 -11.17 2.78
CA ARG A 41 -1.00 -10.67 1.38
C ARG A 41 0.35 -10.93 0.69
N THR A 42 0.77 -12.20 0.66
CA THR A 42 1.98 -12.64 -0.06
C THR A 42 1.69 -12.87 -1.54
N VAL A 43 2.74 -12.90 -2.37
CA VAL A 43 2.60 -13.30 -3.79
C VAL A 43 1.99 -14.70 -3.91
N SER A 44 2.44 -15.65 -3.11
CA SER A 44 1.94 -17.03 -3.15
C SER A 44 0.46 -17.14 -2.77
N SER A 45 0.02 -16.41 -1.75
CA SER A 45 -1.39 -16.40 -1.35
C SER A 45 -2.27 -15.70 -2.38
N ALA A 46 -1.80 -14.60 -2.99
CA ALA A 46 -2.49 -13.95 -4.09
C ALA A 46 -2.67 -14.91 -5.28
N LEU A 47 -1.60 -15.63 -5.66
CA LEU A 47 -1.67 -16.62 -6.74
C LEU A 47 -2.58 -17.79 -6.40
N ARG A 48 -2.54 -18.28 -5.15
CA ARG A 48 -3.45 -19.34 -4.68
C ARG A 48 -4.92 -18.89 -4.74
N ALA A 49 -5.24 -17.67 -4.30
CA ALA A 49 -6.59 -17.11 -4.38
C ALA A 49 -7.08 -17.02 -5.84
N MET A 50 -6.17 -16.80 -6.78
CA MET A 50 -6.48 -16.78 -8.22
C MET A 50 -6.49 -18.18 -8.88
N GLY A 51 -6.29 -19.27 -8.12
CA GLY A 51 -6.24 -20.64 -8.64
C GLY A 51 -4.99 -20.94 -9.48
N LEU A 52 -3.87 -20.27 -9.17
CA LEU A 52 -2.58 -20.39 -9.85
C LEU A 52 -1.50 -21.04 -8.96
N ASP A 53 -1.90 -21.83 -7.98
CA ASP A 53 -1.02 -22.51 -7.02
C ASP A 53 -0.11 -23.59 -7.66
N GLN A 54 -0.50 -24.13 -8.81
CA GLN A 54 0.30 -25.12 -9.56
C GLN A 54 1.10 -24.52 -10.73
N GLN A 55 1.12 -23.19 -10.88
CA GLN A 55 1.67 -22.56 -12.08
C GLN A 55 3.21 -22.56 -12.07
N LYS A 56 3.87 -23.27 -12.99
CA LYS A 56 5.35 -23.43 -13.00
C LYS A 56 6.17 -22.12 -13.06
N ASN A 57 5.56 -21.01 -13.46
CA ASN A 57 6.24 -19.72 -13.69
C ASN A 57 6.10 -18.70 -12.54
N PHE A 58 6.02 -19.16 -11.28
CA PHE A 58 5.99 -18.32 -10.07
C PHE A 58 7.02 -17.19 -10.04
N HIS A 59 8.23 -17.47 -10.55
CA HIS A 59 9.34 -16.52 -10.58
C HIS A 59 9.01 -15.23 -11.34
N ARG A 60 8.09 -15.25 -12.33
CA ARG A 60 7.69 -14.06 -13.10
C ARG A 60 6.97 -13.03 -12.24
N TYR A 61 6.12 -13.49 -11.32
CA TYR A 61 5.40 -12.62 -10.38
C TYR A 61 6.33 -11.99 -9.34
N HIS A 62 7.33 -12.75 -8.85
CA HIS A 62 8.36 -12.18 -7.99
C HIS A 62 9.29 -11.19 -8.73
N ARG A 63 9.55 -11.44 -10.02
CA ARG A 63 10.33 -10.53 -10.87
C ARG A 63 9.66 -9.18 -11.04
N LEU A 64 8.32 -9.14 -11.07
CA LEU A 64 7.56 -7.90 -11.08
C LEU A 64 7.91 -7.03 -9.86
N LEU A 65 7.78 -7.56 -8.64
CA LEU A 65 8.06 -6.79 -7.42
C LEU A 65 9.55 -6.45 -7.23
N SER A 66 10.46 -7.23 -7.80
CA SER A 66 11.91 -7.02 -7.63
C SER A 66 12.55 -6.20 -8.74
N ARG A 67 11.95 -6.13 -9.94
CA ARG A 67 12.55 -5.48 -11.13
C ARG A 67 11.64 -4.49 -11.83
N ALA A 68 10.35 -4.44 -11.55
CA ALA A 68 9.50 -3.43 -12.16
C ALA A 68 9.91 -2.05 -11.65
N LYS A 69 10.23 -1.14 -12.58
CA LYS A 69 10.57 0.25 -12.31
C LYS A 69 9.32 1.13 -12.05
N CYS A 70 8.25 0.54 -11.52
CA CYS A 70 7.02 1.28 -11.27
C CYS A 70 7.29 2.33 -10.18
N SER A 71 7.07 3.61 -10.50
CA SER A 71 7.15 4.66 -9.51
C SER A 71 5.94 4.59 -8.59
N SER A 72 6.16 4.39 -7.29
CA SER A 72 5.08 4.45 -6.31
C SER A 72 4.40 5.81 -6.32
N MET A 73 5.15 6.89 -6.57
CA MET A 73 4.61 8.24 -6.66
C MET A 73 3.66 8.42 -7.86
N GLU A 74 3.99 7.86 -9.02
CA GLU A 74 3.10 7.92 -10.19
C GLU A 74 1.83 7.11 -9.97
N ALA A 75 1.94 5.92 -9.37
CA ALA A 75 0.78 5.14 -8.95
C ALA A 75 -0.09 5.91 -7.94
N SER A 76 0.52 6.57 -6.95
CA SER A 76 -0.19 7.41 -5.99
C SER A 76 -0.91 8.58 -6.67
N ARG A 77 -0.31 9.21 -7.68
CA ARG A 77 -0.93 10.31 -8.44
C ARG A 77 -2.16 9.84 -9.21
N VAL A 78 -2.05 8.70 -9.92
CA VAL A 78 -3.19 8.09 -10.63
C VAL A 78 -4.31 7.77 -9.65
N LEU A 79 -3.98 7.08 -8.54
CA LEU A 79 -4.97 6.73 -7.52
C LEU A 79 -5.62 7.97 -6.89
N PHE A 80 -4.84 9.00 -6.57
CA PHE A 80 -5.36 10.25 -6.03
C PHE A 80 -6.34 10.92 -6.99
N GLY A 81 -6.01 11.00 -8.28
CA GLY A 81 -6.92 11.53 -9.30
C GLY A 81 -8.25 10.79 -9.34
N LEU A 82 -8.22 9.45 -9.32
CA LEU A 82 -9.43 8.62 -9.30
C LEU A 82 -10.28 8.84 -8.04
N LEU A 83 -9.65 9.01 -6.88
CA LEU A 83 -10.37 9.25 -5.62
C LEU A 83 -11.00 10.65 -5.59
N VAL A 84 -10.30 11.67 -6.09
CA VAL A 84 -10.82 13.03 -6.18
C VAL A 84 -12.02 13.07 -7.12
N GLU A 85 -11.89 12.48 -8.32
CA GLU A 85 -12.98 12.41 -9.30
C GLU A 85 -14.22 11.69 -8.71
N ALA A 86 -14.01 10.61 -7.95
CA ALA A 86 -15.10 9.81 -7.41
C ALA A 86 -15.78 10.41 -6.15
N PHE A 87 -15.02 11.08 -5.27
CA PHE A 87 -15.50 11.42 -3.92
C PHE A 87 -15.36 12.90 -3.53
N ALA A 88 -14.55 13.67 -4.26
CA ALA A 88 -14.36 15.10 -3.98
C ALA A 88 -14.24 15.91 -5.28
N PRO A 89 -15.21 15.80 -6.22
CA PRO A 89 -15.10 16.45 -7.52
C PRO A 89 -15.23 17.97 -7.45
N GLN A 90 -15.75 18.51 -6.35
CA GLN A 90 -15.77 19.95 -6.06
C GLN A 90 -15.39 20.21 -4.59
N GLY A 91 -14.93 21.43 -4.32
CA GLY A 91 -14.63 21.89 -2.97
C GLY A 91 -13.18 21.63 -2.52
N PRO A 92 -12.87 21.94 -1.26
CA PRO A 92 -11.51 21.77 -0.73
C PRO A 92 -11.16 20.29 -0.56
N LEU A 93 -9.92 19.94 -0.92
CA LEU A 93 -9.37 18.61 -0.67
C LEU A 93 -8.76 18.57 0.73
N VAL A 94 -9.34 17.74 1.61
CA VAL A 94 -8.80 17.53 2.96
C VAL A 94 -7.92 16.29 2.94
N VAL A 95 -6.66 16.45 3.32
CA VAL A 95 -5.67 15.36 3.31
C VAL A 95 -5.27 15.02 4.74
N GLY A 96 -5.52 13.76 5.14
CA GLY A 96 -5.08 13.20 6.41
C GLY A 96 -3.68 12.59 6.27
N ILE A 97 -2.81 12.86 7.24
CA ILE A 97 -1.49 12.24 7.35
C ILE A 97 -1.45 11.44 8.65
N ASP A 98 -1.19 10.15 8.53
CA ASP A 98 -1.02 9.26 9.67
C ASP A 98 0.32 8.53 9.59
N GLU A 99 0.87 8.19 10.75
CA GLU A 99 2.11 7.46 10.84
C GLU A 99 1.89 6.08 11.42
N THR A 100 2.32 5.06 10.69
CA THR A 100 2.21 3.67 11.15
C THR A 100 3.59 3.03 11.26
N LEU A 101 3.77 2.25 12.32
CA LEU A 101 5.04 1.60 12.62
C LEU A 101 4.95 0.11 12.28
N GLU A 102 5.61 -0.28 11.20
CA GLU A 102 5.71 -1.67 10.79
C GLU A 102 6.86 -2.36 11.53
N ARG A 103 6.55 -3.36 12.36
CA ARG A 103 7.52 -4.11 13.18
C ARG A 103 8.25 -5.21 12.38
N ARG A 104 8.63 -4.92 11.13
CA ARG A 104 9.33 -5.88 10.26
C ARG A 104 10.84 -5.80 10.45
N LYS A 105 11.48 -6.97 10.50
CA LYS A 105 12.94 -7.11 10.66
C LYS A 105 13.52 -7.88 9.47
N GLY A 106 14.71 -7.50 9.02
CA GLY A 106 15.42 -8.22 7.98
C GLY A 106 16.70 -7.52 7.53
N LYS A 107 17.67 -8.28 7.00
CA LYS A 107 18.98 -7.77 6.56
C LYS A 107 18.88 -6.70 5.46
N LYS A 108 17.79 -6.73 4.67
CA LYS A 108 17.54 -5.76 3.57
C LYS A 108 16.79 -4.51 4.02
N ILE A 109 16.37 -4.41 5.28
CA ILE A 109 15.61 -3.27 5.80
C ILE A 109 16.57 -2.26 6.44
N ARG A 110 17.14 -1.38 5.61
CA ARG A 110 18.13 -0.37 6.04
C ARG A 110 17.49 0.80 6.79
N ALA A 111 16.27 1.20 6.44
CA ALA A 111 15.56 2.32 7.05
C ALA A 111 14.97 2.02 8.45
N LYS A 112 15.35 0.89 9.06
CA LYS A 112 14.86 0.50 10.38
C LYS A 112 15.41 1.45 11.44
N GLY A 113 14.52 2.02 12.23
CA GLY A 113 14.86 2.90 13.35
C GLY A 113 14.38 2.36 14.69
N ILE A 114 14.63 3.15 15.73
CA ILE A 114 14.00 2.99 17.05
C ILE A 114 13.06 4.17 17.22
N TYR A 115 11.78 3.87 17.38
CA TYR A 115 10.70 4.84 17.48
C TYR A 115 9.94 4.66 18.80
N ARG A 116 9.24 5.70 19.24
CA ARG A 116 8.23 5.54 20.30
C ARG A 116 7.14 4.62 19.77
N ASP A 117 6.70 3.69 20.59
CA ASP A 117 5.55 2.84 20.30
C ASP A 117 4.30 3.54 20.85
N PRO A 118 3.49 4.23 20.01
CA PRO A 118 2.35 5.00 20.49
C PRO A 118 1.26 4.10 21.10
N VAL A 119 1.19 2.83 20.69
CA VAL A 119 0.20 1.86 21.19
C VAL A 119 0.56 1.36 22.59
N ARG A 120 1.86 1.26 22.89
CA ARG A 120 2.35 0.71 24.18
C ARG A 120 2.84 1.78 25.15
N SER A 121 2.87 3.04 24.74
CA SER A 121 3.31 4.14 25.58
C SER A 121 2.12 4.90 26.16
N SER A 122 2.20 5.29 27.43
CA SER A 122 1.32 6.27 28.07
C SER A 122 2.08 7.58 28.33
N HIS A 123 1.46 8.53 29.04
CA HIS A 123 2.15 9.73 29.50
C HIS A 123 3.26 9.42 30.53
N SER A 124 3.06 8.40 31.37
CA SER A 124 4.02 8.00 32.42
C SER A 124 4.95 6.86 32.01
N HIS A 125 4.63 6.13 30.93
CA HIS A 125 5.39 4.96 30.49
C HIS A 125 5.78 5.06 29.02
N PHE A 126 7.08 5.07 28.74
CA PHE A 126 7.61 5.25 27.39
C PHE A 126 8.20 3.94 26.85
N VAL A 127 7.50 3.32 25.90
CA VAL A 127 7.96 2.10 25.23
C VAL A 127 8.57 2.47 23.89
N LYS A 128 9.81 2.02 23.66
CA LYS A 128 10.46 2.10 22.35
C LYS A 128 10.29 0.78 21.63
N THR A 129 10.08 0.84 20.32
CA THR A 129 10.12 -0.35 19.49
C THR A 129 10.91 -0.09 18.21
N SER A 130 11.54 -1.15 17.72
CA SER A 130 12.30 -1.09 16.48
C SER A 130 11.39 -1.47 15.32
N GLY A 131 11.39 -0.66 14.26
CA GLY A 131 10.53 -0.87 13.11
C GLY A 131 10.80 0.10 11.97
N LEU A 132 9.96 0.03 10.95
CA LEU A 132 9.88 0.99 9.85
C LEU A 132 8.73 1.95 10.11
N ARG A 133 9.03 3.25 10.13
CA ARG A 133 7.98 4.27 10.20
C ARG A 133 7.52 4.58 8.79
N TRP A 134 6.26 4.28 8.52
CA TRP A 134 5.56 4.64 7.30
C TRP A 134 4.71 5.86 7.56
N ILE A 135 4.67 6.76 6.58
CA ILE A 135 3.73 7.85 6.52
C ILE A 135 2.67 7.45 5.49
N CYS A 136 1.42 7.40 5.91
CA CYS A 136 0.27 7.18 5.05
C CYS A 136 -0.41 8.53 4.80
N VAL A 137 -0.66 8.82 3.53
CA VAL A 137 -1.39 10.00 3.08
C VAL A 137 -2.74 9.54 2.54
N THR A 138 -3.79 10.16 3.06
CA THR A 138 -5.19 9.77 2.83
C THR A 138 -6.00 10.97 2.37
N LEU A 139 -6.92 10.77 1.43
CA LEU A 139 -7.97 11.74 1.13
C LEU A 139 -9.11 11.54 2.12
N LEU A 140 -9.51 12.59 2.83
CA LEU A 140 -10.71 12.59 3.66
C LEU A 140 -11.87 13.06 2.79
N ALA A 141 -12.77 12.14 2.47
CA ALA A 141 -13.94 12.44 1.65
C ALA A 141 -15.19 11.74 2.19
N GLU A 142 -16.35 12.34 1.97
CA GLU A 142 -17.62 11.70 2.27
C GLU A 142 -17.87 10.58 1.27
N VAL A 143 -18.11 9.38 1.79
CA VAL A 143 -18.42 8.23 0.96
C VAL A 143 -19.94 8.09 0.89
N PRO A 144 -20.57 8.25 -0.30
CA PRO A 144 -22.02 8.43 -0.40
C PRO A 144 -22.86 7.33 0.26
N TRP A 145 -22.41 6.07 0.16
CA TRP A 145 -23.11 4.93 0.75
C TRP A 145 -22.82 4.72 2.23
N ALA A 146 -21.81 5.39 2.79
CA ALA A 146 -21.43 5.25 4.18
C ALA A 146 -21.95 6.40 5.07
N GLY A 147 -22.45 7.48 4.47
CA GLY A 147 -22.99 8.65 5.17
C GLY A 147 -22.00 9.30 6.15
N ARG A 148 -20.69 9.12 5.92
CA ARG A 148 -19.64 9.63 6.79
C ARG A 148 -18.33 9.79 6.03
N VAL A 149 -17.45 10.65 6.57
CA VAL A 149 -16.09 10.83 6.05
C VAL A 149 -15.24 9.58 6.28
N TRP A 150 -14.59 9.11 5.22
CA TRP A 150 -13.61 8.02 5.29
C TRP A 150 -12.22 8.54 4.93
N ALA A 151 -11.20 7.93 5.52
CA ALA A 151 -9.80 8.14 5.14
C ALA A 151 -9.42 7.16 4.04
N LEU A 152 -9.24 7.66 2.82
CA LEU A 152 -8.96 6.88 1.61
C LEU A 152 -7.45 6.95 1.31
N PRO A 153 -6.65 5.91 1.65
CA PRO A 153 -5.20 5.95 1.46
C PRO A 153 -4.85 5.91 -0.03
N PHE A 154 -3.99 6.83 -0.46
CA PHE A 154 -3.50 6.87 -1.84
C PHE A 154 -1.98 6.85 -1.95
N SER A 155 -1.26 7.18 -0.88
CA SER A 155 0.20 7.16 -0.88
C SER A 155 0.75 6.65 0.44
N VAL A 156 1.84 5.89 0.35
CA VAL A 156 2.62 5.43 1.51
C VAL A 156 4.09 5.64 1.20
N CYS A 157 4.80 6.31 2.10
CA CYS A 157 6.23 6.54 1.98
C CYS A 157 6.95 6.28 3.30
N HIS A 158 8.26 6.05 3.23
CA HIS A 158 9.06 5.94 4.44
C HIS A 158 9.19 7.32 5.10
N GLY A 159 8.89 7.37 6.39
CA GLY A 159 9.15 8.57 7.17
C GLY A 159 10.65 8.85 7.30
N PRO A 160 11.05 10.10 7.56
CA PRO A 160 12.44 10.44 7.77
C PRO A 160 13.04 9.60 8.91
N LEU A 161 14.30 9.18 8.74
CA LEU A 161 15.05 8.45 9.76
C LEU A 161 15.37 9.40 10.93
N ARG A 162 14.41 9.63 11.82
CA ARG A 162 14.68 10.22 13.14
C ARG A 162 14.84 9.09 14.14
N THR A 163 16.06 8.64 14.34
CA THR A 163 16.41 7.91 15.55
C THR A 163 16.18 8.84 16.72
N LEU A 164 15.31 8.47 17.66
CA LEU A 164 15.24 9.18 18.94
C LEU A 164 16.61 9.08 19.60
N ARG A 165 17.46 10.12 19.46
CA ARG A 165 18.63 10.30 20.31
C ARG A 165 18.12 10.34 21.75
N GLN A 166 18.68 9.49 22.61
CA GLN A 166 18.44 9.55 24.03
C GLN A 166 18.83 10.96 24.51
N ARG A 167 17.84 11.83 24.77
CA ARG A 167 18.01 12.83 25.81
C ARG A 167 17.74 12.09 27.10
N THR A 168 18.81 11.55 27.68
CA THR A 168 18.88 11.24 29.10
C THR A 168 18.49 12.52 29.83
N ARG A 169 17.37 12.49 30.54
CA ARG A 169 17.17 13.35 31.70
C ARG A 169 17.85 12.69 32.87
#